data_AF-A0A0G0MBM0-F1
#
_entry.id   AF-A0A0G0MBM0-F1
#
_cell.length_a   1.000
_cell.length_b   1.000
_cell.length_c   1.000
_cell.angle_alpha   90.00
_cell.angle_beta   90.00
_cell.angle_gamma   90.00
#
_symmetry.space_group_name_H-M   'P 1'
#
loop_
_entity.id
_entity.type
_entity.pdbx_description
1 polymer ?
#
loop_
_entity_poly.entity_id
_entity_poly.type
_entity_poly.pdbx_seq_one_letter_code
_entity_poly.pdbx_strand_id
1 'polypeptide(L)'
;MLPKNHPNQGQILLSILIAIAVFSILVNALFTLIAASFDLVSLNKTRITARHLAQEKMELIRNLAYEDVGTVGGIPDGIIEQEEIVRRNDLNYTVKTDISYVDDPFNGAGADTDYKRVRIEASWEGLAASRKNPIILISDVAIGTLVDVEGGGLVIQVFDASGDPVPQAEVTIVANGIDPPVNLTVLTNSDGRVVRPGATPCIECYQITVTKEDYSTDRTYSTGEVANPLKPHVSVFQDNVTQVSFAIDRETTLNITSRDSRENNFASLGNVTFRLRGNKIIGTDTLAQPVYKYDQILVSDASGNKSLTNMEWDVYQVLMPAVTSYDISGTSPVLPLNLSPGSSLDFTFSVTSHTDNSFFLTVKNPSQTLIASASAHLTGPGGFDQIKTTGESGNPDFGQVLFSLSQDTYNLTATAAGFLDYNSSFDISGYTKADVILTPE
;
A
#
# COMPACT_ATOMS: atom_id res chain seq x y z
N MET A 1 -2.37 -47.97 75.41
CA MET A 1 -1.27 -47.79 74.43
C MET A 1 -1.66 -46.65 73.51
N LEU A 2 -0.93 -45.54 73.56
CA LEU A 2 -1.13 -44.40 72.66
C LEU A 2 -0.62 -44.77 71.24
N PRO A 3 -1.29 -44.33 70.16
CA PRO A 3 -0.80 -44.57 68.80
C PRO A 3 0.47 -43.74 68.55
N LYS A 4 1.53 -44.39 68.07
CA LYS A 4 2.75 -43.74 67.57
C LYS A 4 2.40 -42.97 66.30
N ASN A 5 2.44 -41.64 66.36
CA ASN A 5 2.43 -40.80 65.16
C ASN A 5 3.75 -41.03 64.39
N HIS A 6 3.68 -41.38 63.12
CA HIS A 6 4.82 -41.52 62.22
C HIS A 6 5.08 -40.18 61.50
N PRO A 7 6.01 -39.32 61.95
CA PRO A 7 6.16 -37.95 61.42
C PRO A 7 6.89 -37.90 60.07
N ASN A 8 7.41 -39.04 59.58
CA ASN A 8 8.44 -39.05 58.54
C ASN A 8 7.90 -39.21 57.12
N GLN A 9 6.65 -39.67 56.93
CA GLN A 9 6.13 -39.95 55.57
C GLN A 9 5.83 -38.67 54.77
N GLY A 10 5.31 -37.62 55.42
CA GLY A 10 5.05 -36.32 54.78
C GLY A 10 6.34 -35.56 54.40
N GLN A 11 7.37 -35.65 55.23
CA GLN A 11 8.69 -35.05 54.95
C GLN A 11 9.42 -35.76 53.81
N ILE A 12 9.30 -37.09 53.70
CA ILE A 12 9.86 -37.85 52.58
C ILE A 12 9.16 -37.48 51.26
N LEU A 13 7.83 -37.39 51.25
CA LEU A 13 7.07 -36.99 50.05
C LEU A 13 7.45 -35.56 49.59
N LEU A 14 7.53 -34.61 50.52
CA LEU A 14 7.94 -33.24 50.22
C LEU A 14 9.37 -33.18 49.67
N SER A 15 10.29 -33.96 50.25
CA SER A 15 11.69 -34.00 49.82
C SER A 15 11.82 -34.60 48.42
N ILE A 16 11.05 -35.65 48.10
CA ILE A 16 11.01 -36.24 46.75
C ILE A 16 10.44 -35.24 45.75
N LEU A 17 9.38 -34.49 46.10
CA LEU A 17 8.76 -33.52 45.22
C LEU A 17 9.71 -32.35 44.91
N ILE A 18 10.41 -31.84 45.92
CA ILE A 18 11.46 -30.81 45.74
C ILE A 18 12.60 -31.35 44.88
N ALA A 19 13.07 -32.57 45.14
CA ALA A 19 14.15 -33.18 44.35
C ALA A 19 13.75 -33.36 42.88
N ILE A 20 12.52 -33.82 42.60
CA ILE A 20 12.01 -33.95 41.22
C ILE A 20 11.87 -32.58 40.56
N ALA A 21 11.39 -31.56 41.28
CA ALA A 21 11.26 -30.21 40.74
C ALA A 21 12.63 -29.61 40.36
N VAL A 22 13.62 -29.69 41.27
CA VAL A 22 14.98 -29.22 41.02
C VAL A 22 15.64 -30.02 39.89
N PHE A 23 15.51 -31.34 39.89
CA PHE A 23 16.03 -32.19 38.83
C PHE A 23 15.39 -31.87 37.47
N SER A 24 14.08 -31.64 37.42
CA SER A 24 13.38 -31.27 36.20
C SER A 24 13.86 -29.93 35.64
N ILE A 25 14.10 -28.94 36.50
CA ILE A 25 14.66 -27.65 36.08
C ILE A 25 16.07 -27.84 35.49
N LEU A 26 16.93 -28.62 36.15
CA LEU A 26 18.29 -28.89 35.68
C LEU A 26 18.30 -29.66 34.35
N VAL A 27 17.45 -30.68 34.20
CA VAL A 27 17.35 -31.46 32.96
C VAL A 27 16.82 -30.60 31.82
N ASN A 28 15.81 -29.75 32.06
CA ASN A 28 15.32 -28.83 31.03
C ASN A 28 16.38 -27.81 30.63
N ALA A 29 17.13 -27.25 31.59
CA ALA A 29 18.22 -26.33 31.31
C ALA A 29 19.32 -27.00 30.46
N LEU A 30 19.71 -28.22 30.82
CA LEU A 30 20.70 -29.00 30.07
C LEU A 30 20.21 -29.34 28.66
N PHE A 31 18.96 -29.78 28.52
CA PHE A 31 18.38 -30.11 27.22
C PHE A 31 18.30 -28.88 26.31
N THR A 32 17.88 -27.73 26.85
CA THR A 32 17.83 -26.47 26.12
C THR A 32 19.22 -26.03 25.64
N LEU A 33 20.25 -26.21 26.48
CA LEU A 33 21.63 -25.87 26.13
C LEU A 33 22.18 -26.80 25.03
N ILE A 34 21.88 -28.10 25.09
CA ILE A 34 22.26 -29.07 24.06
C ILE A 34 21.55 -28.75 22.74
N ALA A 35 20.24 -28.50 22.77
CA ALA A 35 19.46 -28.12 21.58
C ALA A 35 20.00 -26.83 20.94
N ALA A 36 20.21 -25.78 21.73
CA ALA A 36 20.79 -24.53 21.25
C ALA A 36 22.20 -24.71 20.65
N SER A 37 23.01 -25.61 21.23
CA SER A 37 24.33 -25.94 20.69
C SER A 37 24.25 -26.64 19.34
N PHE A 38 23.30 -27.57 19.17
CA PHE A 38 23.06 -28.22 17.87
C PHE A 38 22.56 -27.24 16.82
N ASP A 39 21.63 -26.34 17.19
CA ASP A 39 21.12 -25.30 16.29
C ASP A 39 22.24 -24.37 15.84
N LEU A 40 23.12 -23.96 16.76
CA LEU A 40 24.26 -23.11 16.46
C LEU A 40 25.28 -23.79 15.53
N VAL A 41 25.57 -25.08 15.76
CA VAL A 41 26.46 -25.85 14.88
C VAL A 41 25.84 -26.02 13.49
N SER A 42 24.55 -26.32 13.43
CA SER A 42 23.80 -26.46 12.17
C SER A 42 23.80 -25.15 11.38
N LEU A 43 23.51 -24.03 12.04
CA LEU A 43 23.55 -22.70 11.44
C LEU A 43 24.94 -22.36 10.89
N ASN A 44 26.00 -22.60 11.68
CA ASN A 44 27.37 -22.33 11.26
C ASN A 44 27.79 -23.17 10.05
N LYS A 45 27.50 -24.48 10.06
CA LYS A 45 27.79 -25.37 8.93
C LYS A 45 27.07 -24.89 7.66
N THR A 46 25.80 -24.52 7.80
CA THR A 46 24.96 -24.05 6.70
C THR A 46 25.48 -22.72 6.13
N ARG A 47 25.85 -21.79 7.01
CA ARG A 47 26.41 -20.48 6.66
C ARG A 47 27.78 -20.58 5.97
N ILE A 48 28.65 -21.48 6.43
CA ILE A 48 29.94 -21.75 5.78
C ILE A 48 29.71 -22.28 4.36
N THR A 49 28.77 -23.21 4.19
CA THR A 49 28.40 -23.74 2.87
C THR A 49 27.87 -22.64 1.94
N ALA A 50 26.96 -21.78 2.43
CA ALA A 50 26.45 -20.63 1.67
C ALA A 50 27.58 -19.68 1.24
N ARG A 51 28.56 -19.42 2.13
CA ARG A 51 29.74 -18.62 1.79
C ARG A 51 30.59 -19.27 0.70
N HIS A 52 30.80 -20.59 0.77
CA HIS A 52 31.53 -21.30 -0.29
C HIS A 52 30.80 -21.24 -1.63
N LEU A 53 29.48 -21.38 -1.65
CA LEU A 53 28.68 -21.21 -2.88
C LEU A 53 28.81 -19.80 -3.45
N ALA A 54 28.70 -18.77 -2.62
CA ALA A 54 28.88 -17.40 -3.06
C ALA A 54 30.32 -17.15 -3.59
N GLN A 55 31.34 -17.74 -2.96
CA GLN A 55 32.73 -17.66 -3.42
C GLN A 55 32.92 -18.39 -4.75
N GLU A 56 32.38 -19.61 -4.91
CA GLU A 56 32.41 -20.38 -6.16
C GLU A 56 31.83 -19.57 -7.31
N LYS A 57 30.66 -18.96 -7.09
CA LYS A 57 30.02 -18.09 -8.07
C LYS A 57 30.83 -16.82 -8.37
N MET A 58 31.45 -16.20 -7.35
CA MET A 58 32.32 -15.04 -7.54
C MET A 58 33.56 -15.36 -8.38
N GLU A 59 34.20 -16.50 -8.14
CA GLU A 59 35.35 -16.95 -8.92
C GLU A 59 34.97 -17.31 -10.37
N LEU A 60 33.78 -17.89 -10.58
CA LEU A 60 33.24 -18.08 -11.93
C LEU A 60 33.13 -16.75 -12.68
N ILE A 61 32.54 -15.73 -12.05
CA ILE A 61 32.35 -14.41 -12.65
C ILE A 61 33.70 -13.73 -12.95
N ARG A 62 34.69 -13.86 -12.06
CA ARG A 62 36.05 -13.32 -12.26
C ARG A 62 36.79 -13.95 -13.45
N ASN A 63 36.39 -15.13 -13.88
CA ASN A 63 37.01 -15.83 -15.01
C ASN A 63 36.26 -15.61 -16.34
N LEU A 64 35.20 -14.79 -16.35
CA LEU A 64 34.48 -14.42 -17.56
C LEU A 64 35.15 -13.24 -18.29
N ALA A 65 34.91 -13.14 -19.60
CA ALA A 65 35.22 -11.92 -20.34
C ALA A 65 34.35 -10.76 -19.81
N TYR A 66 34.87 -9.54 -19.80
CA TYR A 66 34.16 -8.37 -19.28
C TYR A 66 32.78 -8.18 -19.92
N GLU A 67 32.66 -8.47 -21.22
CA GLU A 67 31.43 -8.40 -21.99
C GLU A 67 30.37 -9.39 -21.48
N ASP A 68 30.76 -10.61 -21.11
CA ASP A 68 29.88 -11.67 -20.60
C ASP A 68 29.45 -11.47 -19.14
N VAL A 69 30.10 -10.54 -18.41
CA VAL A 69 29.76 -10.21 -17.02
C VAL A 69 28.49 -9.37 -17.01
N GLY A 70 27.36 -10.03 -17.01
CA GLY A 70 26.03 -9.44 -16.87
C GLY A 70 25.04 -10.54 -16.56
N THR A 71 23.83 -10.17 -16.20
CA THR A 71 22.80 -11.16 -15.89
C THR A 71 21.86 -11.36 -17.06
N VAL A 72 21.33 -12.56 -17.23
CA VAL A 72 20.31 -12.85 -18.24
C VAL A 72 19.09 -11.97 -17.97
N GLY A 73 18.72 -11.11 -18.93
CA GLY A 73 17.63 -10.15 -18.75
C GLY A 73 17.97 -8.95 -17.85
N GLY A 74 19.25 -8.80 -17.51
CA GLY A 74 19.79 -7.74 -16.67
C GLY A 74 20.17 -6.48 -17.44
N ILE A 75 20.69 -5.51 -16.69
CA ILE A 75 21.35 -4.32 -17.23
C ILE A 75 22.63 -4.12 -16.40
N PRO A 76 23.81 -4.59 -16.87
CA PRO A 76 24.07 -5.18 -18.19
C PRO A 76 23.48 -6.58 -18.40
N ASP A 77 23.18 -6.88 -19.67
CA ASP A 77 22.90 -8.24 -20.13
C ASP A 77 24.18 -9.10 -20.09
N GLY A 78 24.00 -10.41 -19.92
CA GLY A 78 25.08 -11.38 -19.96
C GLY A 78 24.56 -12.79 -19.71
N ILE A 79 25.47 -13.70 -19.36
CA ILE A 79 25.17 -15.14 -19.30
C ILE A 79 24.87 -15.66 -17.89
N ILE A 80 24.86 -14.78 -16.88
CA ILE A 80 24.71 -15.18 -15.48
C ILE A 80 23.24 -15.17 -15.08
N GLU A 81 22.73 -16.28 -14.58
CA GLU A 81 21.38 -16.32 -14.02
C GLU A 81 21.25 -15.37 -12.81
N GLN A 82 20.17 -14.57 -12.78
CA GLN A 82 19.87 -13.64 -11.67
C GLN A 82 19.54 -14.39 -10.37
N GLU A 83 18.93 -15.57 -10.48
CA GLU A 83 18.58 -16.43 -9.34
C GLU A 83 18.77 -17.90 -9.72
N GLU A 84 19.43 -18.67 -8.85
CA GLU A 84 19.55 -20.13 -8.99
C GLU A 84 19.38 -20.84 -7.65
N ILE A 85 18.82 -22.05 -7.70
CA ILE A 85 18.69 -22.93 -6.52
C ILE A 85 19.77 -24.00 -6.57
N VAL A 86 20.68 -23.98 -5.60
CA VAL A 86 21.78 -24.95 -5.49
C VAL A 86 21.55 -25.87 -4.30
N ARG A 87 21.51 -27.18 -4.55
CA ARG A 87 21.40 -28.19 -3.48
C ARG A 87 22.79 -28.60 -2.98
N ARG A 88 23.02 -28.50 -1.66
CA ARG A 88 24.23 -28.99 -0.97
C ARG A 88 23.84 -29.57 0.39
N ASN A 89 24.35 -30.76 0.74
CA ASN A 89 24.07 -31.41 2.03
C ASN A 89 22.57 -31.53 2.37
N ASP A 90 21.75 -31.88 1.37
CA ASP A 90 20.28 -31.96 1.47
C ASP A 90 19.55 -30.68 1.86
N LEU A 91 20.22 -29.53 1.74
CA LEU A 91 19.62 -28.21 1.86
C LEU A 91 19.67 -27.48 0.51
N ASN A 92 18.59 -26.79 0.18
CA ASN A 92 18.54 -25.88 -0.95
C ASN A 92 18.99 -24.49 -0.52
N TYR A 93 19.90 -23.92 -1.30
CA TYR A 93 20.36 -22.54 -1.18
C TYR A 93 19.86 -21.75 -2.37
N THR A 94 19.33 -20.57 -2.14
CA THR A 94 19.00 -19.61 -3.20
C THR A 94 20.17 -18.66 -3.36
N VAL A 95 20.76 -18.61 -4.54
CA VAL A 95 21.86 -17.71 -4.89
C VAL A 95 21.32 -16.65 -5.84
N LYS A 96 21.30 -15.39 -5.40
CA LYS A 96 20.92 -14.23 -6.21
C LYS A 96 22.14 -13.45 -6.64
N THR A 97 22.19 -13.07 -7.90
CA THR A 97 23.27 -12.26 -8.48
C THR A 97 22.69 -10.98 -9.06
N ASP A 98 23.17 -9.83 -8.59
CA ASP A 98 22.89 -8.52 -9.18
C ASP A 98 24.21 -7.95 -9.72
N ILE A 99 24.18 -7.49 -10.97
CA ILE A 99 25.31 -6.87 -11.64
C ILE A 99 24.82 -5.53 -12.18
N SER A 100 25.57 -4.48 -11.90
CA SER A 100 25.27 -3.14 -12.40
C SER A 100 26.54 -2.37 -12.73
N TYR A 101 26.46 -1.49 -13.71
CA TYR A 101 27.51 -0.52 -13.98
C TYR A 101 27.61 0.51 -12.86
N VAL A 102 28.85 0.91 -12.53
CA VAL A 102 29.14 1.95 -11.53
C VAL A 102 30.07 3.00 -12.13
N ASP A 103 29.69 4.25 -11.94
CA ASP A 103 30.49 5.46 -12.17
C ASP A 103 31.19 5.84 -10.85
N ASP A 104 32.53 5.85 -10.83
CA ASP A 104 33.33 6.26 -9.67
C ASP A 104 33.46 7.79 -9.63
N PRO A 105 33.01 8.46 -8.55
CA PRO A 105 33.13 9.91 -8.42
C PRO A 105 34.56 10.48 -8.54
N PHE A 106 35.60 9.66 -8.46
CA PHE A 106 37.00 10.08 -8.42
C PHE A 106 37.52 10.73 -9.70
N ASN A 107 37.02 10.35 -10.89
CA ASN A 107 37.48 10.89 -12.18
C ASN A 107 36.64 12.08 -12.70
N GLY A 108 35.56 12.43 -12.00
CA GLY A 108 34.61 13.48 -12.38
C GLY A 108 33.33 12.86 -12.94
N ALA A 109 32.22 13.06 -12.23
CA ALA A 109 30.93 12.49 -12.61
C ALA A 109 30.48 12.93 -14.01
N GLY A 110 30.10 11.97 -14.85
CA GLY A 110 29.45 12.25 -16.13
C GLY A 110 29.94 11.40 -17.29
N ALA A 111 29.17 10.34 -17.56
CA ALA A 111 29.14 9.49 -18.77
C ALA A 111 30.10 8.30 -18.82
N ASP A 112 31.08 8.19 -17.94
CA ASP A 112 31.91 6.99 -17.84
C ASP A 112 31.28 5.98 -16.87
N THR A 113 31.42 4.68 -17.15
CA THR A 113 31.29 3.68 -16.10
C THR A 113 32.62 2.96 -15.96
N ASP A 114 33.20 3.00 -14.77
CA ASP A 114 34.54 2.51 -14.52
C ASP A 114 34.57 0.98 -14.40
N TYR A 115 33.51 0.40 -13.85
CA TYR A 115 33.45 -1.04 -13.58
C TYR A 115 32.01 -1.55 -13.45
N LYS A 116 31.88 -2.88 -13.54
CA LYS A 116 30.67 -3.60 -13.17
C LYS A 116 30.80 -4.06 -11.72
N ARG A 117 29.86 -3.67 -10.86
CA ARG A 117 29.77 -4.18 -9.49
C ARG A 117 28.92 -5.43 -9.47
N VAL A 118 29.48 -6.49 -8.92
CA VAL A 118 28.85 -7.79 -8.76
C VAL A 118 28.49 -7.98 -7.29
N ARG A 119 27.20 -8.19 -7.01
CA ARG A 119 26.68 -8.54 -5.68
C ARG A 119 26.08 -9.94 -5.73
N ILE A 120 26.65 -10.85 -4.96
CA ILE A 120 26.13 -12.22 -4.80
C ILE A 120 25.54 -12.36 -3.41
N GLU A 121 24.31 -12.84 -3.33
CA GLU A 121 23.62 -13.16 -2.09
C GLU A 121 23.27 -14.64 -2.05
N ALA A 122 23.71 -15.35 -1.00
CA ALA A 122 23.35 -16.73 -0.75
C ALA A 122 22.48 -16.83 0.51
N SER A 123 21.25 -17.29 0.34
CA SER A 123 20.25 -17.49 1.39
C SER A 123 19.78 -18.95 1.42
N TRP A 124 19.15 -19.35 2.54
CA TRP A 124 18.64 -20.70 2.71
C TRP A 124 17.46 -20.72 3.69
N GLU A 125 16.57 -21.67 3.49
CA GLU A 125 15.40 -21.88 4.34
C GLU A 125 15.58 -23.07 5.30
N GLY A 126 14.52 -23.44 6.03
CA GLY A 126 14.51 -24.58 6.95
C GLY A 126 14.76 -24.20 8.42
N LEU A 127 15.06 -25.22 9.25
CA LEU A 127 15.20 -25.07 10.71
C LEU A 127 16.24 -24.03 11.13
N ALA A 128 17.28 -23.84 10.31
CA ALA A 128 18.34 -22.87 10.53
C ALA A 128 18.35 -21.75 9.48
N ALA A 129 17.19 -21.35 8.95
CA ALA A 129 17.06 -20.38 7.85
C ALA A 129 17.88 -19.09 8.03
N SER A 130 18.43 -18.56 6.94
CA SER A 130 19.19 -17.30 6.94
C SER A 130 18.34 -16.11 7.38
N ARG A 131 17.01 -16.16 7.14
CA ARG A 131 16.06 -15.06 7.37
C ARG A 131 16.64 -13.76 6.78
N LYS A 132 16.75 -12.70 7.59
CA LYS A 132 17.31 -11.39 7.20
C LYS A 132 18.85 -11.31 7.27
N ASN A 133 19.56 -12.43 7.39
CA ASN A 133 21.02 -12.46 7.48
C ASN A 133 21.65 -13.47 6.49
N PRO A 134 21.46 -13.26 5.18
CA PRO A 134 22.13 -14.04 4.14
C PRO A 134 23.65 -13.77 4.12
N ILE A 135 24.40 -14.58 3.35
CA ILE A 135 25.78 -14.24 3.00
C ILE A 135 25.78 -13.34 1.78
N ILE A 136 26.45 -12.19 1.86
CA ILE A 136 26.61 -11.25 0.75
C ILE A 136 28.10 -11.11 0.44
N LEU A 137 28.47 -11.27 -0.83
CA LEU A 137 29.78 -10.94 -1.36
C LEU A 137 29.64 -9.85 -2.43
N ILE A 138 30.56 -8.88 -2.40
CA ILE A 138 30.62 -7.80 -3.38
C ILE A 138 32.03 -7.77 -3.96
N SER A 139 32.15 -7.65 -5.28
CA SER A 139 33.41 -7.43 -5.98
C SER A 139 33.15 -6.54 -7.20
N ASP A 140 34.18 -5.82 -7.61
CA ASP A 140 34.14 -5.01 -8.82
C ASP A 140 34.93 -5.71 -9.93
N VAL A 141 34.41 -5.64 -11.15
CA VAL A 141 35.03 -6.18 -12.36
C VAL A 141 35.25 -5.01 -13.32
N ALA A 142 36.51 -4.75 -13.64
CA ALA A 142 36.91 -3.68 -14.56
C ALA A 142 37.72 -4.27 -15.71
N ILE A 143 37.62 -3.65 -16.88
CA ILE A 143 38.64 -3.77 -17.93
C ILE A 143 39.61 -2.61 -17.72
N GLY A 144 40.91 -2.81 -17.87
CA GLY A 144 41.95 -1.83 -17.49
C GLY A 144 41.98 -0.53 -18.32
N THR A 145 40.87 -0.16 -18.95
CA THR A 145 40.63 1.00 -19.81
C THR A 145 39.23 1.55 -19.54
N LEU A 146 39.02 2.86 -19.70
CA LEU A 146 37.68 3.45 -19.66
C LEU A 146 36.81 2.83 -20.77
N VAL A 147 35.55 2.52 -20.46
CA VAL A 147 34.59 1.97 -21.40
C VAL A 147 33.36 2.86 -21.42
N ASP A 148 33.03 3.38 -22.60
CA ASP A 148 31.72 3.99 -22.83
C ASP A 148 30.66 2.91 -22.72
N VAL A 149 29.70 3.08 -21.82
CA VAL A 149 28.56 2.17 -21.74
C VAL A 149 27.58 2.52 -22.82
N GLU A 150 27.40 1.58 -23.74
CA GLU A 150 26.36 1.70 -24.76
C GLU A 150 24.97 1.70 -24.11
N GLY A 151 24.14 2.67 -24.51
CA GLY A 151 22.75 2.78 -24.08
C GLY A 151 22.44 4.08 -23.35
N GLY A 152 21.35 4.10 -22.60
CA GLY A 152 20.93 5.24 -21.78
C GLY A 152 20.97 4.94 -20.29
N GLY A 153 20.87 5.99 -19.47
CA GLY A 153 20.73 5.85 -18.02
C GLY A 153 19.27 5.78 -17.61
N LEU A 154 18.82 4.68 -16.99
CA LEU A 154 17.50 4.59 -16.38
C LEU A 154 17.58 4.84 -14.87
N VAL A 155 16.90 5.89 -14.42
CA VAL A 155 16.81 6.26 -13.01
C VAL A 155 15.36 6.16 -12.53
N ILE A 156 15.15 5.37 -11.49
CA ILE A 156 13.84 5.18 -10.87
C ILE A 156 13.92 5.71 -9.44
N GLN A 157 13.06 6.68 -9.12
CA GLN A 157 12.92 7.24 -7.78
C GLN A 157 11.62 6.75 -7.14
N VAL A 158 11.70 6.28 -5.91
CA VAL A 158 10.55 5.81 -5.13
C VAL A 158 10.46 6.62 -3.85
N PHE A 159 9.28 7.16 -3.57
CA PHE A 159 9.00 8.00 -2.42
C PHE A 159 7.60 7.72 -1.85
N ASP A 160 7.37 8.12 -0.61
CA ASP A 160 6.10 7.93 0.09
C ASP A 160 5.15 9.14 -0.03
N ALA A 161 3.99 9.10 0.62
CA ALA A 161 3.03 10.20 0.54
C ALA A 161 3.54 11.52 1.15
N SER A 162 4.58 11.46 2.00
CA SER A 162 5.24 12.62 2.61
C SER A 162 6.40 13.15 1.75
N GLY A 163 6.76 12.45 0.68
CA GLY A 163 7.91 12.78 -0.16
C GLY A 163 9.22 12.16 0.31
N ASP A 164 9.20 11.33 1.35
CA ASP A 164 10.41 10.69 1.88
C ASP A 164 10.80 9.47 1.02
N PRO A 165 12.10 9.18 0.86
CA PRO A 165 12.54 8.05 0.05
C PRO A 165 12.07 6.71 0.67
N VAL A 166 11.64 5.78 -0.18
CA VAL A 166 11.24 4.43 0.28
C VAL A 166 12.36 3.44 -0.05
N PRO A 167 13.21 3.08 0.93
CA PRO A 167 14.25 2.08 0.72
C PRO A 167 13.70 0.67 0.70
N GLN A 168 14.42 -0.23 0.02
CA GLN A 168 14.06 -1.65 -0.09
C GLN A 168 12.66 -1.88 -0.69
N ALA A 169 12.20 -0.96 -1.54
CA ALA A 169 11.06 -1.19 -2.42
C ALA A 169 11.50 -2.06 -3.58
N GLU A 170 10.70 -3.05 -3.94
CA GLU A 170 10.91 -3.91 -5.09
C GLU A 170 10.51 -3.17 -6.36
N VAL A 171 11.44 -3.11 -7.31
CA VAL A 171 11.29 -2.49 -8.62
C VAL A 171 11.51 -3.57 -9.67
N THR A 172 10.42 -3.96 -10.33
CA THR A 172 10.45 -4.89 -11.46
C THR A 172 10.46 -4.10 -12.76
N ILE A 173 11.48 -4.33 -13.59
CA ILE A 173 11.72 -3.65 -14.87
C ILE A 173 11.65 -4.71 -15.98
N VAL A 174 10.71 -4.55 -16.91
CA VAL A 174 10.47 -5.48 -18.01
C VAL A 174 10.44 -4.74 -19.33
N ALA A 175 11.17 -5.24 -20.33
CA ALA A 175 11.08 -4.83 -21.72
C ALA A 175 11.34 -6.05 -22.62
N ASN A 176 10.25 -6.72 -23.03
CA ASN A 176 10.33 -7.95 -23.83
C ASN A 176 10.50 -7.71 -25.34
N GLY A 177 10.25 -6.49 -25.82
CA GLY A 177 10.26 -6.13 -27.25
C GLY A 177 11.60 -5.61 -27.77
N ILE A 178 12.65 -5.66 -26.94
CA ILE A 178 14.01 -5.18 -27.26
C ILE A 178 14.98 -6.37 -27.25
N ASP A 179 16.15 -6.17 -27.85
CA ASP A 179 17.23 -7.14 -27.91
C ASP A 179 18.52 -6.49 -27.35
N PRO A 180 19.09 -7.00 -26.25
CA PRO A 180 18.59 -8.11 -25.43
C PRO A 180 17.31 -7.71 -24.65
N PRO A 181 16.39 -8.67 -24.39
CA PRO A 181 15.20 -8.40 -23.59
C PRO A 181 15.59 -8.14 -22.14
N VAL A 182 14.86 -7.26 -21.47
CA VAL A 182 15.08 -6.94 -20.05
C VAL A 182 13.96 -7.54 -19.21
N ASN A 183 14.32 -8.23 -18.13
CA ASN A 183 13.41 -8.68 -17.09
C ASN A 183 14.22 -8.85 -15.80
N LEU A 184 14.24 -7.81 -14.97
CA LEU A 184 15.00 -7.82 -13.72
C LEU A 184 14.21 -7.18 -12.58
N THR A 185 14.43 -7.71 -11.38
CA THR A 185 13.79 -7.24 -10.15
C THR A 185 14.86 -6.86 -9.15
N VAL A 186 14.83 -5.60 -8.71
CA VAL A 186 15.88 -5.00 -7.87
C VAL A 186 15.26 -4.18 -6.74
N LEU A 187 16.03 -3.94 -5.69
CA LEU A 187 15.58 -3.17 -4.53
C LEU A 187 16.12 -1.74 -4.57
N THR A 188 15.29 -0.78 -4.16
CA THR A 188 15.76 0.60 -3.95
C THR A 188 16.79 0.69 -2.82
N ASN A 189 17.76 1.58 -3.00
CA ASN A 189 18.77 1.90 -1.99
C ASN A 189 18.18 2.75 -0.83
N SER A 190 19.03 3.22 0.10
CA SER A 190 18.61 4.09 1.22
C SER A 190 17.91 5.39 0.79
N ASP A 191 18.21 5.87 -0.41
CA ASP A 191 17.66 7.10 -0.99
C ASP A 191 16.41 6.83 -1.86
N GLY A 192 15.85 5.62 -1.78
CA GLY A 192 14.67 5.24 -2.55
C GLY A 192 14.93 5.13 -4.05
N ARG A 193 16.18 4.95 -4.47
CA ARG A 193 16.58 5.03 -5.87
C ARG A 193 17.06 3.68 -6.42
N VAL A 194 16.76 3.44 -7.69
CA VAL A 194 17.38 2.43 -8.54
C VAL A 194 18.02 3.15 -9.72
N VAL A 195 19.28 2.83 -10.02
CA VAL A 195 20.03 3.38 -11.16
C VAL A 195 20.52 2.23 -12.02
N ARG A 196 20.17 2.24 -13.30
CA ARG A 196 20.56 1.24 -14.29
C ARG A 196 21.14 1.94 -15.53
N PRO A 197 22.44 2.26 -15.51
CA PRO A 197 23.17 2.73 -16.69
C PRO A 197 23.25 1.61 -17.74
N GLY A 198 23.34 1.96 -19.02
CA GLY A 198 23.42 0.97 -20.11
C GLY A 198 22.10 0.28 -20.44
N ALA A 199 20.98 0.92 -20.11
CA ALA A 199 19.67 0.45 -20.54
C ALA A 199 19.55 0.62 -22.06
N THR A 200 19.21 -0.45 -22.78
CA THR A 200 19.01 -0.45 -24.23
C THR A 200 18.00 0.62 -24.67
N PRO A 201 18.34 1.51 -25.61
CA PRO A 201 17.42 2.55 -26.06
C PRO A 201 16.16 2.00 -26.71
N CYS A 202 15.01 2.57 -26.36
CA CYS A 202 13.71 2.22 -26.92
C CYS A 202 12.68 3.31 -26.64
N ILE A 203 11.56 3.31 -27.38
CA ILE A 203 10.44 4.22 -27.15
C ILE A 203 9.32 3.42 -26.47
N GLU A 204 8.87 3.92 -25.31
CA GLU A 204 7.76 3.40 -24.51
C GLU A 204 7.79 1.86 -24.30
N CYS A 205 8.98 1.29 -24.07
CA CYS A 205 9.12 -0.16 -23.95
C CYS A 205 9.33 -0.66 -22.51
N TYR A 206 9.88 0.17 -21.63
CA TYR A 206 10.19 -0.23 -20.25
C TYR A 206 8.94 -0.16 -19.38
N GLN A 207 8.43 -1.34 -19.02
CA GLN A 207 7.37 -1.53 -18.06
C GLN A 207 7.98 -1.59 -16.66
N ILE A 208 7.58 -0.68 -15.79
CA ILE A 208 8.11 -0.60 -14.43
C ILE A 208 6.96 -0.75 -13.45
N THR A 209 7.12 -1.67 -12.50
CA THR A 209 6.21 -1.88 -11.38
C THR A 209 6.99 -1.76 -10.08
N VAL A 210 6.50 -0.94 -9.16
CA VAL A 210 7.10 -0.69 -7.85
C VAL A 210 6.14 -1.13 -6.76
N THR A 211 6.63 -1.97 -5.85
CA THR A 211 5.85 -2.49 -4.72
C THR A 211 6.74 -2.72 -3.51
N LYS A 212 6.13 -2.89 -2.34
CA LYS A 212 6.80 -3.29 -1.10
C LYS A 212 5.77 -3.97 -0.21
N GLU A 213 6.20 -4.94 0.60
CA GLU A 213 5.33 -5.58 1.59
C GLU A 213 4.65 -4.52 2.47
N ASP A 214 3.34 -4.66 2.67
CA ASP A 214 2.43 -3.71 3.35
C ASP A 214 2.27 -2.32 2.69
N TYR A 215 2.78 -2.11 1.47
CA TYR A 215 2.66 -0.84 0.73
C TYR A 215 1.81 -1.01 -0.52
N SER A 216 1.17 0.07 -0.98
CA SER A 216 0.46 0.08 -2.26
C SER A 216 1.43 -0.12 -3.43
N THR A 217 0.88 -0.45 -4.60
CA THR A 217 1.64 -0.57 -5.85
C THR A 217 1.45 0.63 -6.78
N ASP A 218 2.52 1.01 -7.47
CA ASP A 218 2.53 2.02 -8.54
C ASP A 218 3.30 1.48 -9.76
N ARG A 219 2.84 1.81 -10.97
CA ARG A 219 3.38 1.24 -12.21
C ARG A 219 3.13 2.12 -13.42
N THR A 220 3.85 1.82 -14.49
CA THR A 220 3.58 2.35 -15.83
C THR A 220 2.42 1.60 -16.50
N TYR A 221 1.74 2.24 -17.46
CA TYR A 221 0.62 1.67 -18.22
C TYR A 221 0.87 1.77 -19.73
N SER A 222 0.35 0.79 -20.47
CA SER A 222 0.34 0.83 -21.93
C SER A 222 -0.86 1.64 -22.47
N THR A 223 -0.76 2.08 -23.73
CA THR A 223 -1.89 2.69 -24.45
C THR A 223 -3.03 1.71 -24.74
N GLY A 224 -2.77 0.40 -24.66
CA GLY A 224 -3.79 -0.64 -24.74
C GLY A 224 -4.62 -0.78 -23.46
N GLU A 225 -4.07 -0.40 -22.31
CA GLU A 225 -4.78 -0.39 -21.02
C GLU A 225 -5.55 0.93 -20.81
N VAL A 226 -4.94 2.06 -21.16
CA VAL A 226 -5.50 3.40 -21.02
C VAL A 226 -5.08 4.22 -22.22
N ALA A 227 -6.02 4.85 -22.93
CA ALA A 227 -5.70 5.51 -24.20
C ALA A 227 -4.61 6.58 -24.09
N ASN A 228 -4.66 7.40 -23.03
CA ASN A 228 -3.64 8.41 -22.71
C ASN A 228 -3.15 8.24 -21.27
N PRO A 229 -2.15 7.37 -21.01
CA PRO A 229 -1.63 7.14 -19.67
C PRO A 229 -0.97 8.40 -19.07
N LEU A 230 -1.20 8.69 -17.79
CA LEU A 230 -0.41 9.72 -17.08
C LEU A 230 1.03 9.26 -16.81
N LYS A 231 1.23 7.93 -16.75
CA LYS A 231 2.54 7.29 -16.57
C LYS A 231 2.70 6.18 -17.62
N PRO A 232 3.04 6.54 -18.86
CA PRO A 232 3.26 5.55 -19.92
C PRO A 232 4.49 4.69 -19.61
N HIS A 233 4.66 3.60 -20.36
CA HIS A 233 5.93 2.87 -20.37
C HIS A 233 7.10 3.82 -20.71
N VAL A 234 8.25 3.57 -20.10
CA VAL A 234 9.37 4.50 -20.16
C VAL A 234 10.14 4.32 -21.48
N SER A 235 10.51 5.46 -22.07
CA SER A 235 11.45 5.52 -23.19
C SER A 235 12.86 5.74 -22.68
N VAL A 236 13.85 5.05 -23.21
CA VAL A 236 15.26 5.29 -22.93
C VAL A 236 15.93 5.71 -24.23
N PHE A 237 16.78 6.73 -24.16
CA PHE A 237 17.53 7.24 -25.31
C PHE A 237 19.02 7.05 -25.07
N GLN A 238 19.75 6.80 -26.15
CA GLN A 238 21.20 6.67 -26.11
C GLN A 238 21.85 7.94 -25.53
N ASP A 239 22.85 7.73 -24.67
CA ASP A 239 23.67 8.75 -24.01
C ASP A 239 22.87 9.78 -23.17
N ASN A 240 21.60 9.47 -22.88
CA ASN A 240 20.72 10.33 -22.10
C ASN A 240 20.27 9.63 -20.81
N VAL A 241 20.07 10.42 -19.77
CA VAL A 241 19.47 9.95 -18.51
C VAL A 241 17.96 10.17 -18.56
N THR A 242 17.21 9.07 -18.44
CA THR A 242 15.77 9.10 -18.23
C THR A 242 15.47 8.85 -16.76
N GLN A 243 14.73 9.78 -16.14
CA GLN A 243 14.29 9.67 -14.76
C GLN A 243 12.77 9.55 -14.68
N VAL A 244 12.30 8.59 -13.89
CA VAL A 244 10.88 8.35 -13.61
C VAL A 244 10.68 8.17 -12.09
N SER A 245 9.53 8.57 -11.59
CA SER A 245 9.23 8.50 -10.15
C SER A 245 7.93 7.74 -9.86
N PHE A 246 7.91 7.05 -8.72
CA PHE A 246 6.79 6.24 -8.23
C PHE A 246 6.50 6.58 -6.77
N ALA A 247 5.21 6.69 -6.45
CA ALA A 247 4.75 6.94 -5.10
C ALA A 247 4.14 5.65 -4.56
N ILE A 248 4.72 5.12 -3.47
CA ILE A 248 4.17 3.98 -2.72
C ILE A 248 4.23 4.29 -1.23
N ASP A 249 3.24 3.85 -0.48
CA ASP A 249 3.14 4.05 0.96
C ASP A 249 2.29 2.94 1.55
N ARG A 250 2.26 2.84 2.88
CA ARG A 250 1.57 1.79 3.62
C ARG A 250 0.10 1.71 3.24
N GLU A 251 -0.37 0.49 2.97
CA GLU A 251 -1.78 0.22 2.73
C GLU A 251 -2.62 0.57 3.96
N THR A 252 -3.89 0.90 3.70
CA THR A 252 -4.83 1.43 4.68
C THR A 252 -6.06 0.55 4.77
N THR A 253 -6.70 0.55 5.94
CA THR A 253 -7.97 -0.14 6.14
C THR A 253 -9.14 0.85 6.15
N LEU A 254 -10.16 0.60 5.34
CA LEU A 254 -11.43 1.34 5.36
C LEU A 254 -12.55 0.40 5.79
N ASN A 255 -13.11 0.66 6.98
CA ASN A 255 -14.26 -0.04 7.50
C ASN A 255 -15.52 0.79 7.24
N ILE A 256 -16.42 0.25 6.44
CA ILE A 256 -17.63 0.91 6.00
C ILE A 256 -18.82 0.26 6.70
N THR A 257 -19.69 1.09 7.29
CA THR A 257 -20.95 0.66 7.90
C THR A 257 -22.12 1.37 7.24
N SER A 258 -23.10 0.61 6.75
CA SER A 258 -24.38 1.11 6.24
C SER A 258 -25.47 1.03 7.30
N ARG A 259 -26.18 2.14 7.49
CA ARG A 259 -27.29 2.30 8.43
C ARG A 259 -28.57 2.70 7.71
N ASP A 260 -29.70 2.35 8.29
CA ASP A 260 -31.00 2.86 7.86
C ASP A 260 -31.15 4.35 8.22
N SER A 261 -32.27 4.95 7.84
CA SER A 261 -32.55 6.37 8.04
C SER A 261 -32.70 6.73 9.52
N ARG A 262 -32.71 8.03 9.81
CA ARG A 262 -32.94 8.54 11.17
C ARG A 262 -34.27 8.06 11.75
N GLU A 263 -35.31 8.02 10.93
CA GLU A 263 -36.67 7.57 11.30
C GLU A 263 -36.68 6.09 11.74
N ASN A 264 -35.76 5.29 11.19
CA ASN A 264 -35.54 3.89 11.55
C ASN A 264 -34.43 3.73 12.62
N ASN A 265 -34.14 4.80 13.37
CA ASN A 265 -33.17 4.84 14.47
C ASN A 265 -31.75 4.41 14.06
N PHE A 266 -31.36 4.64 12.80
CA PHE A 266 -30.07 4.19 12.26
C PHE A 266 -29.79 2.69 12.53
N ALA A 267 -30.82 1.85 12.42
CA ALA A 267 -30.65 0.41 12.52
C ALA A 267 -29.58 -0.08 11.50
N SER A 268 -28.84 -1.14 11.83
CA SER A 268 -27.93 -1.77 10.87
C SER A 268 -28.71 -2.16 9.61
N LEU A 269 -28.25 -1.72 8.44
CA LEU A 269 -28.88 -2.03 7.16
C LEU A 269 -27.89 -2.77 6.28
N GLY A 270 -28.16 -4.06 6.05
CA GLY A 270 -27.31 -4.91 5.23
C GLY A 270 -27.59 -4.84 3.74
N ASN A 271 -26.67 -5.38 2.94
CA ASN A 271 -26.78 -5.50 1.47
C ASN A 271 -26.99 -4.18 0.72
N VAL A 272 -26.46 -3.09 1.25
CA VAL A 272 -26.52 -1.78 0.59
C VAL A 272 -25.43 -1.72 -0.47
N THR A 273 -25.84 -1.46 -1.71
CA THR A 273 -24.91 -1.30 -2.85
C THR A 273 -24.48 0.16 -2.97
N PHE A 274 -23.18 0.41 -3.10
CA PHE A 274 -22.60 1.73 -3.26
C PHE A 274 -21.38 1.68 -4.19
N ARG A 275 -21.02 2.81 -4.78
CA ARG A 275 -19.80 2.99 -5.57
C ARG A 275 -18.76 3.72 -4.73
N LEU A 276 -17.57 3.13 -4.61
CA LEU A 276 -16.41 3.73 -3.97
C LEU A 276 -15.40 4.09 -5.06
N ARG A 277 -15.02 5.36 -5.12
CA ARG A 277 -14.13 5.88 -6.17
C ARG A 277 -13.02 6.75 -5.57
N GLY A 278 -11.76 6.45 -5.89
CA GLY A 278 -10.61 7.29 -5.54
C GLY A 278 -10.49 8.51 -6.46
N ASN A 279 -9.68 9.49 -6.07
CA ASN A 279 -9.43 10.69 -6.85
C ASN A 279 -8.28 10.50 -7.86
N LYS A 280 -7.36 9.57 -7.60
CA LYS A 280 -6.25 9.25 -8.50
C LYS A 280 -6.77 8.66 -9.83
N ILE A 281 -6.20 9.13 -10.94
CA ILE A 281 -6.45 8.60 -12.29
C ILE A 281 -5.16 7.99 -12.86
N ILE A 282 -5.30 6.98 -13.70
CA ILE A 282 -4.18 6.36 -14.44
C ILE A 282 -3.97 7.00 -15.82
N GLY A 283 -4.91 7.83 -16.27
CA GLY A 283 -4.89 8.48 -17.58
C GLY A 283 -6.28 8.94 -17.99
N THR A 284 -6.45 9.19 -19.29
CA THR A 284 -7.76 9.45 -19.89
C THR A 284 -8.07 8.45 -21.01
N ASP A 285 -9.35 8.26 -21.29
CA ASP A 285 -9.82 7.48 -22.43
C ASP A 285 -9.73 8.28 -23.75
N THR A 286 -10.22 7.69 -24.85
CA THR A 286 -10.20 8.33 -26.19
C THR A 286 -11.08 9.58 -26.29
N LEU A 287 -11.99 9.78 -25.34
CA LEU A 287 -12.89 10.93 -25.24
C LEU A 287 -12.39 11.96 -24.20
N ALA A 288 -11.13 11.83 -23.78
CA ALA A 288 -10.49 12.63 -22.75
C ALA A 288 -11.19 12.58 -21.38
N GLN A 289 -11.96 11.51 -21.11
CA GLN A 289 -12.57 11.29 -19.80
C GLN A 289 -11.57 10.60 -18.85
N PRO A 290 -11.57 10.95 -17.55
CA PRO A 290 -10.66 10.36 -16.58
C PRO A 290 -10.90 8.86 -16.41
N VAL A 291 -9.82 8.08 -16.45
CA VAL A 291 -9.82 6.67 -16.06
C VAL A 291 -9.27 6.57 -14.65
N TYR A 292 -10.16 6.36 -13.68
CA TYR A 292 -9.80 6.29 -12.26
C TYR A 292 -9.00 5.04 -11.92
N LYS A 293 -8.01 5.17 -11.04
CA LYS A 293 -7.19 4.04 -10.56
C LYS A 293 -8.02 3.08 -9.71
N TYR A 294 -8.90 3.63 -8.86
CA TYR A 294 -9.84 2.86 -8.04
C TYR A 294 -11.26 3.34 -8.28
N ASP A 295 -12.11 2.45 -8.77
CA ASP A 295 -13.52 2.70 -8.99
C ASP A 295 -14.29 1.39 -8.99
N GLN A 296 -15.03 1.11 -7.91
CA GLN A 296 -15.66 -0.19 -7.67
C GLN A 296 -17.09 -0.02 -7.15
N ILE A 297 -17.98 -0.89 -7.63
CA ILE A 297 -19.31 -1.09 -7.02
C ILE A 297 -19.17 -2.18 -5.96
N LEU A 298 -19.51 -1.83 -4.72
CA LEU A 298 -19.39 -2.67 -3.54
C LEU A 298 -20.76 -2.86 -2.89
N VAL A 299 -20.87 -3.91 -2.09
CA VAL A 299 -22.08 -4.24 -1.32
C VAL A 299 -21.67 -4.53 0.12
N SER A 300 -22.38 -3.96 1.09
CA SER A 300 -22.21 -4.30 2.51
C SER A 300 -22.77 -5.70 2.81
N ASP A 301 -22.26 -6.34 3.86
CA ASP A 301 -22.75 -7.64 4.30
C ASP A 301 -24.16 -7.56 4.91
N ALA A 302 -24.70 -8.69 5.37
CA ALA A 302 -26.04 -8.75 5.97
C ALA A 302 -26.17 -7.93 7.28
N SER A 303 -25.05 -7.61 7.94
CA SER A 303 -25.01 -6.77 9.15
C SER A 303 -24.75 -5.29 8.84
N GLY A 304 -24.59 -4.94 7.56
CA GLY A 304 -24.29 -3.59 7.10
C GLY A 304 -22.81 -3.25 7.10
N ASN A 305 -21.88 -4.21 7.19
CA ASN A 305 -20.45 -3.92 7.26
C ASN A 305 -19.73 -4.27 5.95
N LYS A 306 -18.65 -3.54 5.65
CA LYS A 306 -17.70 -3.85 4.58
C LYS A 306 -16.31 -3.38 5.00
N SER A 307 -15.35 -4.30 5.11
CA SER A 307 -13.95 -3.96 5.39
C SER A 307 -13.11 -4.10 4.12
N LEU A 308 -12.26 -3.10 3.86
CA LEU A 308 -11.30 -3.07 2.77
C LEU A 308 -9.90 -2.86 3.39
N THR A 309 -9.06 -3.89 3.40
CA THR A 309 -7.79 -3.89 4.18
C THR A 309 -6.57 -3.41 3.40
N ASN A 310 -6.67 -3.32 2.07
CA ASN A 310 -5.54 -3.08 1.17
C ASN A 310 -5.81 -1.83 0.31
N MET A 311 -6.23 -0.74 0.96
CA MET A 311 -6.59 0.50 0.28
C MET A 311 -5.37 1.41 0.15
N GLU A 312 -5.13 1.95 -1.03
CA GLU A 312 -4.12 3.00 -1.24
C GLU A 312 -4.59 4.31 -0.60
N TRP A 313 -3.66 5.10 -0.04
CA TRP A 313 -3.97 6.45 0.44
C TRP A 313 -4.49 7.29 -0.75
N ASP A 314 -5.64 7.89 -0.56
CA ASP A 314 -6.29 8.75 -1.55
C ASP A 314 -7.46 9.49 -0.89
N VAL A 315 -8.06 10.38 -1.67
CA VAL A 315 -9.35 10.98 -1.36
C VAL A 315 -10.45 10.16 -2.04
N TYR A 316 -11.27 9.47 -1.25
CA TYR A 316 -12.34 8.61 -1.75
C TYR A 316 -13.71 9.27 -1.67
N GLN A 317 -14.52 9.03 -2.69
CA GLN A 317 -15.93 9.39 -2.73
C GLN A 317 -16.78 8.13 -2.59
N VAL A 318 -17.86 8.27 -1.82
CA VAL A 318 -18.93 7.27 -1.76
C VAL A 318 -20.15 7.84 -2.47
N LEU A 319 -20.62 7.10 -3.47
CA LEU A 319 -21.71 7.48 -4.35
C LEU A 319 -22.72 6.35 -4.41
N MET A 320 -23.98 6.67 -4.67
CA MET A 320 -24.95 5.65 -5.05
C MET A 320 -24.76 5.27 -6.53
N PRO A 321 -24.93 3.99 -6.90
CA PRO A 321 -24.91 3.59 -8.30
C PRO A 321 -26.05 4.27 -9.08
N ALA A 322 -25.94 4.33 -10.42
CA ALA A 322 -26.95 4.93 -11.28
C ALA A 322 -28.35 4.30 -11.12
N VAL A 323 -28.39 3.00 -10.79
CA VAL A 323 -29.61 2.31 -10.36
C VAL A 323 -29.45 1.99 -8.89
N THR A 324 -30.22 2.67 -8.05
CA THR A 324 -30.17 2.54 -6.59
C THR A 324 -31.57 2.48 -6.01
N SER A 325 -31.72 1.75 -4.91
CA SER A 325 -32.94 1.78 -4.07
C SER A 325 -32.83 2.81 -2.95
N TYR A 326 -31.68 3.48 -2.84
CA TYR A 326 -31.31 4.31 -1.71
C TYR A 326 -30.66 5.64 -2.12
N ASP A 327 -30.96 6.69 -1.35
CA ASP A 327 -30.23 7.96 -1.33
C ASP A 327 -29.44 8.07 -0.02
N ILE A 328 -28.23 8.64 -0.07
CA ILE A 328 -27.44 8.91 1.14
C ILE A 328 -28.14 10.00 1.95
N SER A 329 -28.48 9.68 3.20
CA SER A 329 -29.13 10.59 4.15
C SER A 329 -28.20 11.10 5.26
N GLY A 330 -26.96 10.60 5.32
CA GLY A 330 -25.95 11.03 6.27
C GLY A 330 -24.63 10.30 6.09
N THR A 331 -23.52 10.95 6.44
CA THR A 331 -22.16 10.43 6.35
C THR A 331 -21.31 10.90 7.51
N SER A 332 -20.59 9.97 8.15
CA SER A 332 -19.64 10.25 9.22
C SER A 332 -18.37 9.40 9.05
N PRO A 333 -17.18 9.99 8.80
CA PRO A 333 -16.98 11.42 8.53
C PRO A 333 -17.66 11.87 7.23
N VAL A 334 -17.73 13.19 7.03
CA VAL A 334 -18.31 13.78 5.82
C VAL A 334 -17.46 13.46 4.59
N LEU A 335 -18.11 13.34 3.44
CA LEU A 335 -17.45 13.10 2.17
C LEU A 335 -16.80 14.37 1.61
N PRO A 336 -15.66 14.25 0.90
CA PRO A 336 -14.95 13.01 0.59
C PRO A 336 -14.10 12.50 1.77
N LEU A 337 -13.82 11.19 1.78
CA LEU A 337 -13.00 10.54 2.80
C LEU A 337 -11.52 10.72 2.48
N ASN A 338 -10.73 11.21 3.43
CA ASN A 338 -9.28 11.27 3.29
C ASN A 338 -8.65 10.06 4.00
N LEU A 339 -8.11 9.12 3.22
CA LEU A 339 -7.41 7.97 3.76
C LEU A 339 -5.91 8.27 3.82
N SER A 340 -5.36 8.39 5.02
CA SER A 340 -3.93 8.58 5.22
C SER A 340 -3.17 7.23 5.21
N PRO A 341 -1.92 7.17 4.74
CA PRO A 341 -1.16 5.92 4.69
C PRO A 341 -1.05 5.20 6.03
N GLY A 342 -1.10 3.86 6.00
CA GLY A 342 -0.99 3.01 7.19
C GLY A 342 -2.08 3.20 8.25
N SER A 343 -3.15 3.92 7.94
CA SER A 343 -4.25 4.22 8.87
C SER A 343 -5.40 3.23 8.74
N SER A 344 -6.29 3.26 9.74
CA SER A 344 -7.61 2.64 9.66
C SER A 344 -8.66 3.74 9.82
N LEU A 345 -9.60 3.83 8.87
CA LEU A 345 -10.71 4.77 8.91
C LEU A 345 -12.03 4.01 9.04
N ASP A 346 -12.82 4.38 10.05
CA ASP A 346 -14.20 3.94 10.17
C ASP A 346 -15.12 4.98 9.53
N PHE A 347 -15.91 4.54 8.57
CA PHE A 347 -16.88 5.34 7.85
C PHE A 347 -18.27 4.74 8.01
N THR A 348 -19.21 5.55 8.47
CA THR A 348 -20.62 5.17 8.54
C THR A 348 -21.44 6.08 7.65
N PHE A 349 -22.32 5.50 6.83
CA PHE A 349 -23.32 6.26 6.09
C PHE A 349 -24.71 5.72 6.38
N SER A 350 -25.68 6.63 6.50
CA SER A 350 -27.09 6.29 6.55
C SER A 350 -27.73 6.51 5.19
N VAL A 351 -28.77 5.73 4.90
CA VAL A 351 -29.54 5.85 3.68
C VAL A 351 -31.03 5.94 3.96
N THR A 352 -31.75 6.55 3.02
CA THR A 352 -33.22 6.49 2.94
C THR A 352 -33.64 5.91 1.60
N SER A 353 -34.91 5.52 1.46
CA SER A 353 -35.46 5.04 0.18
C SER A 353 -35.26 6.09 -0.91
N HIS A 354 -34.79 5.66 -2.08
CA HIS A 354 -34.51 6.53 -3.21
C HIS A 354 -35.75 7.31 -3.65
N THR A 355 -35.53 8.58 -4.00
CA THR A 355 -36.53 9.47 -4.59
C THR A 355 -35.94 10.18 -5.81
N ASP A 356 -36.77 10.47 -6.81
CA ASP A 356 -36.31 11.13 -8.04
C ASP A 356 -35.62 12.47 -7.77
N ASN A 357 -36.04 13.19 -6.72
CA ASN A 357 -35.45 14.46 -6.32
C ASN A 357 -35.32 14.53 -4.80
N SER A 358 -34.14 14.92 -4.34
CA SER A 358 -33.85 15.08 -2.92
C SER A 358 -32.81 16.18 -2.69
N PHE A 359 -32.86 16.76 -1.50
CA PHE A 359 -31.98 17.86 -1.10
C PHE A 359 -31.23 17.50 0.16
N PHE A 360 -29.92 17.30 0.02
CA PHE A 360 -29.01 16.92 1.08
C PHE A 360 -28.20 18.14 1.55
N LEU A 361 -28.45 18.54 2.79
CA LEU A 361 -27.83 19.70 3.42
C LEU A 361 -26.75 19.27 4.41
N THR A 362 -25.61 19.95 4.37
CA THR A 362 -24.60 19.91 5.43
C THR A 362 -24.45 21.31 6.02
N VAL A 363 -24.67 21.46 7.32
CA VAL A 363 -24.60 22.76 8.01
C VAL A 363 -23.32 22.82 8.84
N LYS A 364 -22.53 23.88 8.62
CA LYS A 364 -21.24 24.10 9.27
C LYS A 364 -21.00 25.57 9.57
N ASN A 365 -20.00 25.85 10.41
CA ASN A 365 -19.50 27.20 10.66
C ASN A 365 -18.37 27.57 9.66
N PRO A 366 -17.85 28.81 9.66
CA PRO A 366 -16.76 29.23 8.77
C PRO A 366 -15.47 28.40 8.94
N SER A 367 -15.27 27.82 10.13
CA SER A 367 -14.16 26.93 10.46
C SER A 367 -14.39 25.47 10.03
N GLN A 368 -15.41 25.19 9.19
CA GLN A 368 -15.80 23.86 8.70
C GLN A 368 -16.25 22.87 9.79
N THR A 369 -16.53 23.33 11.00
CA THR A 369 -17.10 22.49 12.05
C THR A 369 -18.59 22.31 11.82
N LEU A 370 -19.06 21.06 11.85
CA LEU A 370 -20.46 20.69 11.70
C LEU A 370 -21.31 21.22 12.86
N ILE A 371 -22.53 21.68 12.56
CA ILE A 371 -23.47 22.22 13.54
C ILE A 371 -24.61 21.22 13.72
N ALA A 372 -24.67 20.58 14.90
CA ALA A 372 -25.80 19.74 15.28
C ALA A 372 -27.07 20.56 15.55
N SER A 373 -28.23 19.93 15.33
CA SER A 373 -29.54 20.47 15.67
C SER A 373 -29.85 21.84 15.07
N ALA A 374 -29.15 22.24 14.00
CA ALA A 374 -29.50 23.41 13.22
C ALA A 374 -30.85 23.16 12.54
N SER A 375 -31.75 24.13 12.64
CA SER A 375 -33.04 24.09 11.96
C SER A 375 -32.84 24.37 10.48
N ALA A 376 -33.44 23.56 9.63
CA ALA A 376 -33.57 23.78 8.20
C ALA A 376 -35.06 23.87 7.87
N HIS A 377 -35.54 25.09 7.66
CA HIS A 377 -36.92 25.38 7.26
C HIS A 377 -36.97 25.58 5.75
N LEU A 378 -37.66 24.69 5.05
CA LEU A 378 -37.87 24.77 3.60
C LEU A 378 -39.31 25.13 3.29
N THR A 379 -39.48 26.18 2.48
CA THR A 379 -40.76 26.54 1.87
C THR A 379 -40.66 26.41 0.36
N GLY A 380 -41.75 26.05 -0.31
CA GLY A 380 -41.72 25.71 -1.73
C GLY A 380 -43.07 25.83 -2.44
N PRO A 381 -43.14 25.35 -3.69
CA PRO A 381 -44.36 25.36 -4.51
C PRO A 381 -45.51 24.60 -3.83
N GLY A 382 -46.75 24.92 -4.23
CA GLY A 382 -47.93 24.19 -3.77
C GLY A 382 -48.20 24.30 -2.26
N GLY A 383 -47.58 25.27 -1.58
CA GLY A 383 -47.69 25.42 -0.12
C GLY A 383 -46.82 24.45 0.66
N PHE A 384 -45.76 23.89 0.06
CA PHE A 384 -44.79 23.08 0.78
C PHE A 384 -44.13 23.91 1.90
N ASP A 385 -44.15 23.38 3.11
CA ASP A 385 -43.58 23.98 4.31
C ASP A 385 -43.15 22.86 5.27
N GLN A 386 -41.83 22.66 5.42
CA GLN A 386 -41.27 21.65 6.31
C GLN A 386 -40.06 22.16 7.07
N ILE A 387 -39.96 21.75 8.34
CA ILE A 387 -38.80 21.99 9.18
C ILE A 387 -38.19 20.64 9.55
N LYS A 388 -36.89 20.49 9.31
CA LYS A 388 -36.07 19.39 9.84
C LYS A 388 -34.84 19.93 10.56
N THR A 389 -34.17 19.08 11.33
CA THR A 389 -32.94 19.45 12.03
C THR A 389 -31.76 18.59 11.60
N THR A 390 -30.56 19.19 11.58
CA THR A 390 -29.33 18.45 11.37
C THR A 390 -29.07 17.43 12.49
N GLY A 391 -28.37 16.34 12.16
CA GLY A 391 -28.13 15.25 13.10
C GLY A 391 -27.28 15.66 14.29
N GLU A 392 -27.53 15.00 15.41
CA GLU A 392 -26.75 15.16 16.65
C GLU A 392 -25.37 14.49 16.54
N SER A 393 -24.44 14.92 17.39
CA SER A 393 -23.11 14.31 17.48
C SER A 393 -23.21 12.82 17.82
N GLY A 394 -22.48 11.99 17.06
CA GLY A 394 -22.49 10.53 17.22
C GLY A 394 -23.44 9.82 16.26
N ASN A 395 -24.39 10.53 15.63
CA ASN A 395 -25.23 9.96 14.59
C ASN A 395 -24.52 9.98 13.22
N PRO A 396 -24.86 9.05 12.31
CA PRO A 396 -24.31 9.04 10.95
C PRO A 396 -24.57 10.32 10.16
N ASP A 397 -25.63 11.06 10.48
CA ASP A 397 -26.03 12.31 9.83
C ASP A 397 -25.68 13.56 10.65
N PHE A 398 -24.65 13.49 11.50
CA PHE A 398 -24.19 14.62 12.31
C PHE A 398 -23.97 15.88 11.45
N GLY A 399 -24.66 16.97 11.79
CA GLY A 399 -24.58 18.21 11.02
C GLY A 399 -25.24 18.16 9.63
N GLN A 400 -25.96 17.09 9.32
CA GLN A 400 -26.56 16.83 8.00
C GLN A 400 -28.05 16.53 8.10
N VAL A 401 -28.77 16.79 7.01
CA VAL A 401 -30.20 16.48 6.88
C VAL A 401 -30.58 16.30 5.41
N LEU A 402 -31.52 15.38 5.14
CA LEU A 402 -32.03 15.09 3.81
C LEU A 402 -33.54 15.40 3.72
N PHE A 403 -33.95 16.02 2.63
CA PHE A 403 -35.35 16.18 2.23
C PHE A 403 -35.63 15.40 0.95
N SER A 404 -36.78 14.73 0.88
CA SER A 404 -37.32 14.15 -0.34
C SER A 404 -38.34 15.13 -0.91
N LEU A 405 -38.12 15.60 -2.14
CA LEU A 405 -38.83 16.74 -2.71
C LEU A 405 -39.31 16.44 -4.14
N SER A 406 -40.13 17.32 -4.69
CA SER A 406 -40.37 17.38 -6.15
C SER A 406 -39.32 18.30 -6.80
N GLN A 407 -39.13 18.15 -8.11
CA GLN A 407 -38.27 19.06 -8.87
C GLN A 407 -38.91 20.46 -8.94
N ASP A 408 -38.38 21.42 -8.19
CA ASP A 408 -38.79 22.83 -8.19
C ASP A 408 -37.76 23.68 -7.41
N THR A 409 -38.02 24.99 -7.30
CA THR A 409 -37.25 25.92 -6.47
C THR A 409 -37.82 25.98 -5.05
N TYR A 410 -36.95 25.87 -4.05
CA TYR A 410 -37.30 25.95 -2.62
C TYR A 410 -36.50 27.05 -1.93
N ASN A 411 -37.12 27.72 -0.96
CA ASN A 411 -36.47 28.71 -0.11
C ASN A 411 -36.10 28.08 1.23
N LEU A 412 -34.81 28.11 1.57
CA LEU A 412 -34.25 27.63 2.81
C LEU A 412 -34.01 28.80 3.76
N THR A 413 -34.51 28.67 4.98
CA THR A 413 -34.06 29.42 6.16
C THR A 413 -33.39 28.45 7.12
N ALA A 414 -32.09 28.63 7.37
CA ALA A 414 -31.33 27.82 8.32
C ALA A 414 -30.94 28.62 9.55
N THR A 415 -31.20 28.08 10.74
CA THR A 415 -30.98 28.78 12.02
C THR A 415 -30.33 27.87 13.06
N ALA A 416 -29.50 28.46 13.93
CA ALA A 416 -28.89 27.77 15.08
C ALA A 416 -28.60 28.78 16.19
N ALA A 417 -28.66 28.35 17.45
CA ALA A 417 -28.37 29.23 18.59
C ALA A 417 -26.95 29.80 18.53
N GLY A 418 -26.81 31.12 18.64
CA GLY A 418 -25.52 31.83 18.56
C GLY A 418 -25.01 32.06 17.14
N PHE A 419 -25.87 31.89 16.12
CA PHE A 419 -25.56 32.14 14.72
C PHE A 419 -26.64 33.01 14.07
N LEU A 420 -26.23 33.82 13.10
CA LEU A 420 -27.12 34.58 12.24
C LEU A 420 -27.91 33.65 11.31
N ASP A 421 -29.16 34.01 11.05
CA ASP A 421 -30.03 33.29 10.12
C ASP A 421 -29.45 33.30 8.69
N TYR A 422 -29.41 32.13 8.07
CA TYR A 422 -29.04 31.96 6.67
C TYR A 422 -30.30 31.81 5.81
N ASN A 423 -30.38 32.56 4.72
CA ASN A 423 -31.51 32.50 3.78
C ASN A 423 -31.00 32.36 2.35
N SER A 424 -31.48 31.35 1.61
CA SER A 424 -31.15 31.15 0.19
C SER A 424 -32.22 30.34 -0.52
N SER A 425 -32.29 30.47 -1.85
CA SER A 425 -33.14 29.64 -2.71
C SER A 425 -32.28 28.58 -3.42
N PHE A 426 -32.84 27.39 -3.62
CA PHE A 426 -32.18 26.27 -4.30
C PHE A 426 -33.11 25.63 -5.32
N ASP A 427 -32.61 25.43 -6.53
CA ASP A 427 -33.28 24.65 -7.56
C ASP A 427 -32.98 23.17 -7.33
N ILE A 428 -34.02 22.39 -7.02
CA ILE A 428 -33.88 20.98 -6.69
C ILE A 428 -34.13 20.15 -7.95
N SER A 429 -33.14 19.35 -8.33
CA SER A 429 -33.24 18.37 -9.41
C SER A 429 -32.30 17.20 -9.12
N GLY A 430 -32.80 15.96 -9.18
CA GLY A 430 -32.02 14.79 -8.78
C GLY A 430 -31.58 14.86 -7.32
N TYR A 431 -30.43 14.23 -7.01
CA TYR A 431 -29.79 14.29 -5.70
C TYR A 431 -28.96 15.59 -5.55
N THR A 432 -29.61 16.66 -5.12
CA THR A 432 -29.01 18.00 -4.95
C THR A 432 -28.32 18.11 -3.59
N LYS A 433 -27.09 18.65 -3.55
CA LYS A 433 -26.32 18.87 -2.31
C LYS A 433 -26.05 20.35 -2.09
N ALA A 434 -26.10 20.81 -0.84
CA ALA A 434 -25.59 22.14 -0.48
C ALA A 434 -24.91 22.16 0.89
N ASP A 435 -23.84 22.96 0.95
CA ASP A 435 -23.15 23.33 2.17
C ASP A 435 -23.68 24.69 2.65
N VAL A 436 -24.25 24.72 3.85
CA VAL A 436 -24.74 25.94 4.50
C VAL A 436 -23.74 26.39 5.55
N ILE A 437 -23.23 27.61 5.40
CA ILE A 437 -22.31 28.22 6.37
C ILE A 437 -23.09 29.19 7.25
N LEU A 438 -23.27 28.84 8.52
CA LEU A 438 -23.85 29.75 9.51
C LEU A 438 -22.76 30.62 10.13
N THR A 439 -22.94 31.94 10.11
CA THR A 439 -21.99 32.91 10.68
C THR A 439 -22.32 33.15 12.15
N PRO A 440 -21.35 33.03 13.09
CA PRO A 440 -21.58 33.35 14.50
C PRO A 440 -22.08 34.79 14.70
N GLU A 441 -22.93 35.00 15.72
CA GLU A 441 -23.43 36.32 16.15
C GLU A 441 -22.36 37.23 16.78
#